data_AF-A0A258WHF7-F1
#
_entry.id   AF-A0A258WHF7-F1
#
_cell.length_a   1.000
_cell.length_b   1.000
_cell.length_c   1.000
_cell.angle_alpha   90.00
_cell.angle_beta   90.00
_cell.angle_gamma   90.00
#
_symmetry.space_group_name_H-M   'P 1'
#
loop_
_entity.id
_entity.type
_entity.pdbx_description
1 polymer ?
#
loop_
_entity_poly.entity_id
_entity_poly.type
_entity_poly.pdbx_seq_one_letter_code
_entity_poly.pdbx_strand_id
1 'polypeptide(L)'
;MSRILYLRASTADQSVEAQRHALGGHFDREFSDEGVSGATLAKDRPGFAALLSYVREGDTVCLYALDRLGRDALDVQATVRQLMDKGVVLDVRGIGPVGRGAGEIVVAVLAQIADLERQRIKERCDAGREAAKDALRATGRTHRGKESLGRPVKRDAQEVAAWRRENRKSIAETMKHFDLSKATVTRYCASVGRQETT
;
A
#
# COMPACT_ATOMS: atom_id res chain seq x y z
N MET A 1 8.46 -25.05 -26.03
CA MET A 1 7.34 -24.43 -25.31
C MET A 1 7.01 -25.33 -24.15
N SER A 2 7.17 -24.83 -22.92
CA SER A 2 6.85 -25.59 -21.71
C SER A 2 5.61 -24.99 -21.03
N ARG A 3 4.79 -25.83 -20.40
CA ARG A 3 3.69 -25.43 -19.52
C ARG A 3 4.19 -25.49 -18.08
N ILE A 4 4.33 -24.32 -17.46
CA ILE A 4 4.81 -24.16 -16.10
C ILE A 4 3.62 -23.86 -15.19
N LEU A 5 3.46 -24.62 -14.12
CA LEU A 5 2.45 -24.38 -13.10
C LEU A 5 3.00 -23.46 -11.99
N TYR A 6 2.24 -22.42 -11.64
CA TYR A 6 2.51 -21.60 -10.45
C TYR A 6 1.36 -21.66 -9.45
N LEU A 7 1.68 -22.00 -8.20
CA LEU A 7 0.72 -22.16 -7.11
C LEU A 7 1.09 -21.25 -5.92
N ARG A 8 0.10 -20.59 -5.32
CA ARG A 8 0.34 -19.78 -4.11
C ARG A 8 -0.74 -20.02 -3.08
N ALA A 9 -0.34 -20.41 -1.88
CA ALA A 9 -1.19 -20.65 -0.73
C ALA A 9 -0.73 -19.79 0.45
N SER A 10 -1.60 -18.90 0.93
CA SER A 10 -1.44 -18.28 2.25
C SER A 10 -2.10 -19.14 3.32
N THR A 11 -1.79 -18.88 4.60
CA THR A 11 -2.22 -19.64 5.79
C THR A 11 -3.73 -19.64 6.09
N ALA A 12 -4.58 -19.22 5.15
CA ALA A 12 -6.03 -19.26 5.27
C ALA A 12 -6.66 -19.79 3.97
N ASP A 13 -7.37 -20.92 4.07
CA ASP A 13 -8.38 -21.45 3.16
C ASP A 13 -8.01 -21.81 1.71
N GLN A 14 -6.75 -21.78 1.30
CA GLN A 14 -6.37 -22.18 -0.05
C GLN A 14 -5.15 -23.09 -0.03
N SER A 15 -5.36 -24.41 -0.15
CA SER A 15 -4.24 -25.34 -0.31
C SER A 15 -3.71 -25.32 -1.74
N VAL A 16 -2.40 -25.53 -1.88
CA VAL A 16 -1.75 -25.76 -3.17
C VAL A 16 -2.38 -26.97 -3.87
N GLU A 17 -2.75 -27.99 -3.10
CA GLU A 17 -3.41 -29.20 -3.61
C GLU A 17 -4.74 -28.90 -4.31
N ALA A 18 -5.59 -28.05 -3.71
CA ALA A 18 -6.87 -27.69 -4.30
C ALA A 18 -6.68 -26.92 -5.62
N GLN A 19 -5.69 -26.04 -5.69
CA GLN A 19 -5.35 -25.32 -6.92
C GLN A 19 -4.80 -26.25 -7.99
N ARG A 20 -3.90 -27.18 -7.61
CA ARG A 20 -3.34 -28.19 -8.52
C ARG A 20 -4.43 -29.05 -9.13
N HIS A 21 -5.34 -29.56 -8.30
CA HIS A 21 -6.47 -30.37 -8.75
C HIS A 21 -7.41 -29.57 -9.66
N ALA A 22 -7.69 -28.32 -9.31
CA ALA A 22 -8.60 -27.45 -10.04
C ALA A 22 -8.07 -27.02 -11.42
N LEU A 23 -6.75 -26.89 -11.57
CA LEU A 23 -6.12 -26.61 -12.86
C LEU A 23 -6.01 -27.87 -13.70
N GLY A 24 -5.56 -28.97 -13.09
CA GLY A 24 -5.45 -30.27 -13.74
C GLY A 24 -4.54 -30.28 -14.98
N GLY A 25 -4.36 -31.46 -15.58
CA GLY A 25 -3.59 -31.62 -16.80
C GLY A 25 -2.08 -31.75 -16.57
N HIS A 26 -1.33 -31.71 -17.68
CA HIS A 26 0.11 -31.93 -17.71
C HIS A 26 0.90 -30.61 -17.69
N PHE A 27 1.92 -30.57 -16.83
CA PHE A 27 2.86 -29.47 -16.65
C PHE A 27 4.29 -30.00 -16.64
N ASP A 28 5.19 -29.30 -17.33
CA ASP A 28 6.60 -29.66 -17.42
C ASP A 28 7.39 -29.28 -16.15
N ARG A 29 6.90 -28.26 -15.44
CA ARG A 29 7.51 -27.73 -14.22
C ARG A 29 6.45 -27.13 -13.30
N GLU A 30 6.69 -27.23 -12.00
CA GLU A 30 5.85 -26.62 -10.97
C GLU A 30 6.70 -25.74 -10.05
N PHE A 31 6.17 -24.57 -9.69
CA PHE A 31 6.71 -23.69 -8.66
C PHE A 31 5.59 -23.32 -7.69
N SER A 32 5.89 -23.31 -6.40
CA SER A 32 4.90 -22.97 -5.38
C SER A 32 5.46 -22.04 -4.30
N ASP A 33 4.57 -21.21 -3.75
CA ASP A 33 4.83 -20.41 -2.56
C ASP A 33 3.78 -20.76 -1.49
N GLU A 34 4.20 -21.55 -0.50
CA GLU A 34 3.38 -22.03 0.62
C GLU A 34 3.73 -21.29 1.90
N GLY A 35 2.72 -20.79 2.60
CA GLY A 35 2.92 -20.05 3.86
C GLY A 35 3.55 -18.66 3.66
N VAL A 36 3.75 -18.22 2.43
CA VAL A 36 4.27 -16.89 2.12
C VAL A 36 3.14 -15.86 2.26
N SER A 37 3.43 -14.78 3.01
CA SER A 37 2.47 -13.69 3.23
C SER A 37 2.01 -13.08 1.90
N GLY A 38 0.70 -12.86 1.78
CA GLY A 38 0.12 -12.14 0.64
C GLY A 38 0.64 -10.70 0.50
N ALA A 39 1.22 -10.12 1.56
CA ALA A 39 1.82 -8.79 1.53
C ALA A 39 3.22 -8.74 0.89
N THR A 40 3.86 -9.90 0.67
CA THR A 40 5.17 -10.01 0.03
C THR A 40 5.02 -9.75 -1.47
N LEU A 41 5.85 -8.86 -2.01
CA LEU A 41 5.93 -8.59 -3.46
C LEU A 41 6.23 -9.87 -4.21
N ALA A 42 5.62 -10.06 -5.39
CA ALA A 42 5.77 -11.31 -6.15
C ALA A 42 7.24 -11.71 -6.37
N LYS A 43 8.07 -10.77 -6.81
CA LYS A 43 9.51 -11.01 -7.07
C LYS A 43 10.33 -11.44 -5.84
N ASP A 44 9.85 -11.15 -4.63
CA ASP A 44 10.54 -11.47 -3.38
C ASP A 44 10.07 -12.82 -2.81
N ARG A 45 9.10 -13.48 -3.47
CA ARG A 45 8.62 -14.81 -3.09
C ARG A 45 9.56 -15.87 -3.68
N PRO A 46 10.08 -16.83 -2.89
CA PRO A 46 11.07 -17.78 -3.36
C PRO A 46 10.63 -18.60 -4.59
N GLY A 47 9.39 -19.13 -4.58
CA GLY A 47 8.85 -19.92 -5.68
C GLY A 47 8.67 -19.10 -6.95
N PHE A 48 8.09 -17.90 -6.81
CA PHE A 48 7.91 -17.00 -7.94
C PHE A 48 9.23 -16.47 -8.52
N ALA A 49 10.21 -16.14 -7.68
CA ALA A 49 11.54 -15.71 -8.13
C ALA A 49 12.25 -16.82 -8.93
N ALA A 50 12.12 -18.07 -8.48
CA ALA A 50 12.63 -19.23 -9.19
C ALA A 50 11.92 -19.43 -10.55
N LEU A 51 10.59 -19.26 -10.58
CA LEU A 51 9.81 -19.27 -11.83
C LEU A 51 10.29 -18.20 -12.80
N LEU A 52 10.43 -16.94 -12.34
CA LEU A 52 10.90 -15.84 -13.17
C LEU A 52 12.27 -16.08 -13.79
N SER A 53 13.13 -16.83 -13.08
CA SER A 53 14.47 -17.20 -13.54
C SER A 53 14.44 -18.38 -14.52
N TYR A 54 13.40 -19.22 -14.46
CA TYR A 54 13.24 -20.42 -15.30
C TYR A 54 12.57 -20.14 -16.65
N VAL A 55 11.51 -19.31 -16.64
CA VAL A 55 10.68 -19.08 -17.83
C VAL A 55 11.44 -18.35 -18.94
N ARG A 56 11.16 -18.76 -20.18
CA ARG A 56 11.72 -18.17 -21.41
C ARG A 56 10.62 -17.89 -22.43
N GLU A 57 10.99 -17.20 -23.51
CA GLU A 57 10.08 -16.91 -24.61
C GLU A 57 9.40 -18.19 -25.15
N GLY A 58 8.09 -18.10 -25.38
CA GLY A 58 7.26 -19.19 -25.86
C GLY A 58 6.80 -20.17 -24.77
N ASP A 59 7.17 -19.96 -23.51
CA ASP A 59 6.59 -20.73 -22.40
C ASP A 59 5.20 -20.19 -22.01
N THR A 60 4.41 -21.07 -21.39
CA THR A 60 3.10 -20.74 -20.82
C THR A 60 3.14 -20.95 -19.32
N VAL A 61 2.83 -19.91 -18.55
CA VAL A 61 2.65 -20.01 -17.10
C VAL A 61 1.17 -20.16 -16.80
N CYS A 62 0.82 -21.30 -16.21
CA CYS A 62 -0.53 -21.67 -15.81
C CYS A 62 -0.77 -21.33 -14.34
N LEU A 63 -1.86 -20.61 -14.05
CA LEU A 63 -2.16 -20.13 -12.70
C LEU A 63 -3.65 -20.18 -12.40
N TYR A 64 -3.96 -20.38 -11.12
CA TYR A 64 -5.35 -20.46 -10.64
C TYR A 64 -6.09 -19.13 -10.78
N ALA A 65 -5.40 -18.01 -10.52
CA ALA A 65 -5.96 -16.67 -10.60
C ALA A 65 -4.84 -15.61 -10.71
N LEU A 66 -5.16 -14.43 -11.26
CA LEU A 66 -4.18 -13.35 -11.45
C LEU A 66 -3.67 -12.73 -10.14
N ASP A 67 -4.49 -12.75 -9.08
CA ASP A 67 -4.11 -12.29 -7.74
C ASP A 67 -2.93 -13.09 -7.14
N ARG A 68 -2.58 -14.23 -7.73
CA ARG A 68 -1.39 -15.00 -7.36
C ARG A 68 -0.09 -14.30 -7.77
N LEU A 69 -0.12 -13.40 -8.74
CA LEU A 69 1.06 -12.75 -9.32
C LEU A 69 1.47 -11.45 -8.63
N GLY A 70 0.84 -11.09 -7.50
CA GLY A 70 1.19 -9.87 -6.79
C GLY A 70 0.54 -9.77 -5.42
N ARG A 71 0.92 -8.77 -4.64
CA ARG A 71 0.27 -8.44 -3.36
C ARG A 71 -0.92 -7.51 -3.50
N ASP A 72 -0.93 -6.72 -4.57
CA ASP A 72 -1.91 -5.70 -4.90
C ASP A 72 -2.01 -5.57 -6.44
N ALA A 73 -2.99 -4.81 -6.92
CA ALA A 73 -3.24 -4.69 -8.36
C ALA A 73 -2.04 -4.10 -9.14
N LEU A 74 -1.24 -3.22 -8.52
CA LEU A 74 -0.04 -2.66 -9.17
C LEU A 74 1.08 -3.70 -9.29
N ASP A 75 1.28 -4.50 -8.24
CA ASP A 75 2.27 -5.58 -8.24
C ASP A 75 1.88 -6.65 -9.27
N VAL A 76 0.60 -7.05 -9.33
CA VAL A 76 0.09 -7.96 -10.37
C VAL A 76 0.34 -7.38 -11.76
N GLN A 77 0.00 -6.10 -11.99
CA GLN A 77 0.19 -5.42 -13.27
C GLN A 77 1.67 -5.43 -13.69
N ALA A 78 2.58 -5.12 -12.77
CA ALA A 78 4.03 -5.13 -13.03
C ALA A 78 4.53 -6.53 -13.40
N THR A 79 4.11 -7.54 -12.65
CA THR A 79 4.46 -8.95 -12.91
C THR A 79 3.95 -9.43 -14.26
N VAL A 80 2.69 -9.12 -14.59
CA VAL A 80 2.08 -9.51 -15.87
C VAL A 80 2.85 -8.87 -17.04
N ARG A 81 3.18 -7.57 -16.94
CA ARG A 81 4.04 -6.90 -17.95
C ARG A 81 5.40 -7.57 -18.09
N GLN A 82 6.06 -7.85 -16.98
CA GLN A 82 7.37 -8.50 -16.99
C GLN A 82 7.35 -9.86 -17.70
N LEU A 83 6.31 -10.67 -17.48
CA LEU A 83 6.16 -11.96 -18.15
C LEU A 83 5.85 -11.79 -19.65
N MET A 84 4.98 -10.85 -20.01
CA MET A 84 4.67 -10.58 -21.41
C MET A 84 5.87 -10.03 -22.19
N ASP A 85 6.68 -9.15 -21.58
CA ASP A 85 7.90 -8.61 -22.18
C ASP A 85 8.95 -9.71 -22.42
N LYS A 86 8.93 -10.78 -21.62
CA LYS A 86 9.73 -12.00 -21.84
C LYS A 86 9.15 -12.93 -22.92
N GLY A 87 8.01 -12.60 -23.52
CA GLY A 87 7.32 -13.45 -24.49
C GLY A 87 6.66 -14.69 -23.88
N VAL A 88 6.32 -14.62 -22.59
CA VAL A 88 5.59 -15.68 -21.87
C VAL A 88 4.07 -15.45 -22.00
N VAL A 89 3.33 -16.54 -22.19
CA VAL A 89 1.85 -16.53 -22.19
C VAL A 89 1.35 -16.89 -20.79
N LEU A 90 0.32 -16.22 -20.29
CA LEU A 90 -0.34 -16.57 -19.03
C LEU A 90 -1.61 -17.37 -19.31
N ASP A 91 -1.74 -18.58 -18.79
CA ASP A 91 -2.98 -19.36 -18.87
C ASP A 91 -3.69 -19.33 -17.51
N VAL A 92 -4.73 -18.50 -17.40
CA VAL A 92 -5.42 -18.27 -16.12
C VAL A 92 -6.73 -19.02 -16.10
N ARG A 93 -6.97 -19.80 -15.04
CA ARG A 93 -8.24 -20.54 -14.88
C ARG A 93 -9.45 -19.61 -15.02
N GLY A 94 -10.36 -19.95 -15.94
CA GLY A 94 -11.59 -19.20 -16.20
C GLY A 94 -11.43 -17.99 -17.13
N ILE A 95 -10.20 -17.58 -17.47
CA ILE A 95 -9.92 -16.54 -18.47
C ILE A 95 -9.31 -17.17 -19.74
N GLY A 96 -8.43 -18.14 -19.58
CA GLY A 96 -7.68 -18.79 -20.65
C GLY A 96 -6.33 -18.12 -20.93
N PRO A 97 -5.74 -18.38 -22.12
CA PRO A 97 -4.43 -17.88 -22.48
C PRO A 97 -4.44 -16.38 -22.80
N VAL A 98 -3.49 -15.67 -22.19
CA VAL A 98 -3.28 -14.23 -22.26
C VAL A 98 -1.82 -14.01 -22.65
N GLY A 99 -1.60 -13.80 -23.94
CA GLY A 99 -0.30 -13.43 -24.50
C GLY A 99 -0.22 -11.95 -24.87
N ARG A 100 0.83 -11.58 -25.60
CA ARG A 100 1.03 -10.23 -26.13
C ARG A 100 -0.19 -9.78 -26.95
N GLY A 101 -0.72 -8.59 -26.68
CA GLY A 101 -1.98 -8.08 -27.26
C GLY A 101 -3.15 -8.17 -26.28
N ALA A 102 -3.77 -9.35 -26.13
CA ALA A 102 -4.87 -9.55 -25.18
C ALA A 102 -4.46 -9.23 -23.72
N GLY A 103 -3.20 -9.47 -23.38
CA GLY A 103 -2.66 -9.13 -22.05
C GLY A 103 -2.53 -7.65 -21.78
N GLU A 104 -2.44 -6.79 -22.81
CA GLU A 104 -2.49 -5.33 -22.60
C GLU A 104 -3.85 -4.88 -22.09
N ILE A 105 -4.93 -5.54 -22.51
CA ILE A 105 -6.28 -5.28 -21.99
C ILE A 105 -6.35 -5.69 -20.52
N VAL A 106 -5.84 -6.87 -20.17
CA VAL A 106 -5.79 -7.34 -18.77
C VAL A 106 -5.00 -6.35 -17.90
N VAL A 107 -3.83 -5.91 -18.38
CA VAL A 107 -3.00 -4.88 -17.71
C VAL A 107 -3.75 -3.56 -17.55
N ALA A 108 -4.47 -3.11 -18.58
CA ALA A 108 -5.23 -1.86 -18.52
C ALA A 108 -6.38 -1.94 -17.51
N VAL A 109 -7.12 -3.05 -17.49
CA VAL A 109 -8.20 -3.28 -16.51
C VAL A 109 -7.64 -3.33 -15.09
N LEU A 110 -6.53 -4.04 -14.85
CA LEU A 110 -5.88 -4.09 -13.55
C LEU A 110 -5.42 -2.69 -13.08
N ALA A 111 -4.88 -1.87 -14.00
CA ALA A 111 -4.51 -0.50 -13.69
C ALA A 111 -5.72 0.33 -13.22
N GLN A 112 -6.86 0.20 -13.91
CA GLN A 112 -8.09 0.91 -13.55
C GLN A 112 -8.68 0.45 -12.23
N ILE A 113 -8.62 -0.86 -11.93
CA ILE A 113 -8.99 -1.37 -10.60
C ILE A 113 -8.11 -0.73 -9.52
N ALA A 114 -6.79 -0.67 -9.75
CA ALA A 114 -5.87 -0.07 -8.80
C ALA A 114 -6.16 1.43 -8.57
N ASP A 115 -6.51 2.17 -9.62
CA ASP A 115 -6.93 3.57 -9.52
C ASP A 115 -8.24 3.73 -8.75
N LEU A 116 -9.23 2.89 -9.02
CA LEU A 116 -10.52 2.89 -8.33
C LEU A 116 -10.34 2.62 -6.83
N GLU A 117 -9.50 1.66 -6.46
CA GLU A 117 -9.19 1.37 -5.05
C GLU A 117 -8.51 2.56 -4.36
N ARG A 118 -7.54 3.20 -5.03
CA ARG A 118 -6.89 4.42 -4.52
C ARG A 118 -7.89 5.54 -4.30
N GLN A 119 -8.80 5.76 -5.25
CA GLN A 119 -9.85 6.78 -5.14
C GLN A 119 -10.80 6.48 -3.98
N ARG A 120 -11.27 5.24 -3.83
CA ARG A 120 -12.13 4.83 -2.70
C ARG A 120 -11.47 5.04 -1.33
N ILE A 121 -10.17 4.74 -1.21
CA ILE A 121 -9.43 5.00 0.03
C ILE A 121 -9.41 6.51 0.32
N LYS A 122 -9.11 7.32 -0.70
CA LYS A 122 -9.10 8.79 -0.57
C LYS A 122 -10.46 9.33 -0.15
N GLU A 123 -11.53 8.92 -0.83
CA GLU A 123 -12.91 9.31 -0.51
C GLU A 123 -13.28 8.97 0.94
N ARG A 124 -12.95 7.76 1.40
CA ARG A 124 -13.20 7.34 2.78
C ARG A 124 -12.41 8.19 3.79
N CYS A 125 -11.15 8.50 3.47
CA CYS A 125 -10.33 9.38 4.31
C CYS A 125 -10.84 10.82 4.31
N ASP A 126 -11.31 11.33 3.17
CA ASP A 126 -11.93 12.66 3.04
C ASP A 126 -13.20 12.74 3.88
N ALA A 127 -14.12 11.78 3.73
CA ALA A 127 -15.35 11.68 4.51
C ALA A 127 -15.07 11.60 6.02
N GLY A 128 -14.08 10.80 6.43
CA GLY A 128 -13.67 10.71 7.84
C GLY A 128 -13.10 12.02 8.38
N ARG A 129 -12.38 12.79 7.56
CA ARG A 129 -11.86 14.12 7.92
C ARG A 129 -12.97 15.17 8.03
N GLU A 130 -13.92 15.18 7.11
CA GLU A 130 -15.07 16.09 7.19
C GLU A 130 -15.94 15.78 8.42
N ALA A 131 -16.27 14.50 8.66
CA ALA A 131 -16.99 14.10 9.87
C ALA A 131 -16.24 14.50 11.17
N ALA A 132 -14.91 14.45 11.17
CA ALA A 132 -14.12 14.92 12.30
C ALA A 132 -14.16 16.45 12.47
N LYS A 133 -14.14 17.23 11.37
CA LYS A 133 -14.27 18.69 11.40
C LYS A 133 -15.65 19.13 11.89
N ASP A 134 -16.71 18.48 11.41
CA ASP A 134 -18.09 18.86 11.75
C ASP A 134 -18.39 18.57 13.22
N ALA A 135 -17.99 17.40 13.72
CA ALA A 135 -18.08 17.08 15.14
C ALA A 135 -17.29 18.09 15.99
N LEU A 136 -16.09 18.47 15.55
CA LEU A 136 -15.24 19.44 16.26
C LEU A 136 -15.91 20.82 16.35
N ARG A 137 -16.53 21.29 15.25
CA ARG A 137 -17.29 22.55 15.23
C ARG A 137 -18.51 22.52 16.14
N ALA A 138 -19.22 21.40 16.18
CA ALA A 138 -20.47 21.28 16.94
C ALA A 138 -20.24 21.04 18.44
N THR A 139 -19.22 20.27 18.82
CA THR A 139 -19.06 19.76 20.19
C THR A 139 -17.74 20.14 20.86
N GLY A 140 -16.82 20.79 20.12
CA GLY A 140 -15.44 21.00 20.56
C GLY A 140 -14.57 19.74 20.53
N ARG A 141 -15.11 18.59 20.09
CA ARG A 141 -14.37 17.33 19.94
C ARG A 141 -14.70 16.63 18.61
N THR A 142 -13.72 15.97 18.01
CA THR A 142 -13.95 15.09 16.85
C THR A 142 -14.85 13.91 17.22
N HIS A 143 -15.42 13.22 16.22
CA HIS A 143 -16.20 11.99 16.42
C HIS A 143 -15.44 10.84 17.12
N ARG A 144 -14.11 10.99 17.34
CA ARG A 144 -13.26 10.05 18.09
C ARG A 144 -12.77 10.63 19.42
N GLY A 145 -13.42 11.68 19.93
CA GLY A 145 -13.11 12.30 21.23
C GLY A 145 -11.88 13.21 21.26
N LYS A 146 -11.16 13.39 20.15
CA LYS A 146 -10.00 14.30 20.10
C LYS A 146 -10.42 15.77 20.11
N GLU A 147 -9.73 16.60 20.88
CA GLU A 147 -9.95 18.06 20.97
C GLU A 147 -9.35 18.85 19.79
N SER A 148 -8.57 18.19 18.92
CA SER A 148 -8.06 18.79 17.70
C SER A 148 -7.86 17.75 16.60
N LEU A 149 -7.78 18.23 15.36
CA LEU A 149 -7.42 17.40 14.19
C LEU A 149 -5.91 17.13 14.11
N GLY A 150 -5.10 17.88 14.87
CA GLY A 150 -3.65 17.82 14.85
C GLY A 150 -3.06 16.99 15.98
N ARG A 151 -1.74 17.13 16.15
CA ARG A 151 -1.07 16.63 17.36
C ARG A 151 -1.62 17.38 18.58
N PRO A 152 -1.91 16.69 19.69
CA PRO A 152 -2.30 17.35 20.95
C PRO A 152 -1.28 18.42 21.36
N VAL A 153 -1.79 19.53 21.88
CA VAL A 153 -0.99 20.62 22.43
C VAL A 153 -0.32 20.11 23.71
N LYS A 154 1.01 20.03 23.74
CA LYS A 154 1.77 19.53 24.92
C LYS A 154 1.89 20.57 26.04
N ARG A 155 2.02 21.84 25.64
CA ARG A 155 2.18 23.04 26.47
C ARG A 155 1.46 24.19 25.80
N ASP A 156 1.04 25.17 26.59
CA ASP A 156 0.40 26.36 26.07
C ASP A 156 1.38 27.15 25.16
N ALA A 157 0.89 27.57 23.99
CA ALA A 157 1.74 28.22 23.00
C ALA A 157 2.14 29.66 23.42
N GLN A 158 1.25 30.37 24.13
CA GLN A 158 1.51 31.71 24.65
C GLN A 158 2.52 31.65 25.78
N GLU A 159 2.38 30.71 26.71
CA GLU A 159 3.34 30.50 27.82
C GLU A 159 4.77 30.28 27.29
N VAL A 160 4.92 29.35 26.34
CA VAL A 160 6.23 29.02 25.76
C VAL A 160 6.83 30.21 25.00
N ALA A 161 6.01 30.95 24.24
CA ALA A 161 6.45 32.11 23.46
C ALA A 161 6.82 33.30 24.36
N ALA A 162 6.01 33.58 25.39
CA ALA A 162 6.22 34.63 26.37
C ALA A 162 7.49 34.35 27.20
N TRP A 163 7.61 33.15 27.77
CA TRP A 163 8.80 32.74 28.53
C TRP A 163 10.08 32.90 27.71
N ARG A 164 10.05 32.48 26.43
CA ARG A 164 11.21 32.64 25.54
C ARG A 164 11.56 34.12 25.32
N ARG A 165 10.55 34.98 25.10
CA ARG A 165 10.70 36.42 24.83
C ARG A 165 11.28 37.14 26.06
N GLU A 166 10.71 36.89 27.23
CA GLU A 166 11.11 37.49 28.51
C GLU A 166 12.51 37.06 28.93
N ASN A 167 12.84 35.77 28.81
CA ASN A 167 14.13 35.22 29.21
C ASN A 167 15.20 35.34 28.12
N ARG A 168 14.87 35.92 26.95
CA ARG A 168 15.75 36.08 25.77
C ARG A 168 16.47 34.78 25.37
N LYS A 169 15.78 33.64 25.45
CA LYS A 169 16.36 32.31 25.24
C LYS A 169 16.36 31.87 23.78
N SER A 170 17.37 31.07 23.43
CA SER A 170 17.44 30.42 22.12
C SER A 170 16.37 29.32 22.00
N ILE A 171 16.01 28.96 20.76
CA ILE A 171 15.07 27.86 20.51
C ILE A 171 15.55 26.56 21.18
N ALA A 172 16.86 26.30 21.18
CA ALA A 172 17.45 25.10 21.78
C ALA A 172 17.30 25.06 23.32
N GLU A 173 17.42 26.21 23.98
CA GLU A 173 17.20 26.31 25.43
C GLU A 173 15.71 26.18 25.78
N THR A 174 14.82 26.78 24.99
CA THR A 174 13.37 26.63 25.16
C THR A 174 12.92 25.18 24.96
N MET A 175 13.51 24.45 24.00
CA MET A 175 13.27 23.02 23.82
C MET A 175 13.60 22.21 25.07
N LYS A 176 14.78 22.45 25.67
CA LYS A 176 15.22 21.76 26.89
C LYS A 176 14.33 22.09 28.08
N HIS A 177 13.94 23.35 28.22
CA HIS A 177 13.13 23.80 29.36
C HIS A 177 11.72 23.18 29.37
N PHE A 178 11.04 23.16 28.21
CA PHE A 178 9.66 22.68 28.11
C PHE A 178 9.51 21.21 27.66
N ASP A 179 10.63 20.51 27.43
CA ASP A 179 10.66 19.17 26.80
C ASP A 179 9.89 19.13 25.46
N LEU A 180 10.24 20.07 24.58
CA LEU A 180 9.59 20.25 23.27
C LEU A 180 10.57 20.06 22.12
N SER A 181 10.07 19.57 20.99
CA SER A 181 10.87 19.51 19.76
C SER A 181 11.06 20.89 19.16
N LYS A 182 12.16 21.09 18.40
CA LYS A 182 12.45 22.34 17.67
C LYS A 182 11.25 22.81 16.84
N ALA A 183 10.62 21.88 16.12
CA ALA A 183 9.45 22.15 15.29
C ALA A 183 8.24 22.65 16.10
N THR A 184 8.05 22.14 17.33
CA THR A 184 6.95 22.56 18.20
C THR A 184 7.17 23.98 18.74
N VAL A 185 8.38 24.26 19.25
CA VAL A 185 8.75 25.61 19.74
C VAL A 185 8.66 26.65 18.62
N THR A 186 9.17 26.32 17.43
CA THR A 186 9.12 27.21 16.26
C THR A 186 7.67 27.50 15.86
N ARG A 187 6.81 26.46 15.81
CA ARG A 187 5.39 26.63 15.50
C ARG A 187 4.67 27.49 16.53
N TYR A 188 4.91 27.28 17.83
CA TYR A 188 4.28 28.05 18.90
C TYR A 188 4.66 29.53 18.84
N CYS A 189 5.96 29.84 18.66
CA CYS A 189 6.40 31.22 18.50
C CYS A 189 5.78 31.88 17.26
N ALA A 190 5.68 31.14 16.15
CA ALA A 190 5.09 31.64 14.90
C ALA A 190 3.57 31.83 14.98
N SER A 191 2.84 30.98 15.73
CA SER A 191 1.39 31.12 15.89
C SER A 191 1.01 32.33 16.75
N VAL A 192 1.77 32.60 17.82
CA VAL A 192 1.54 33.75 18.70
C VAL A 192 1.85 35.07 17.96
N GLY A 193 2.94 35.12 17.19
CA GLY A 193 3.29 36.31 16.41
C GLY A 193 2.26 36.72 15.34
N ARG A 194 1.43 35.79 14.85
CA ARG A 194 0.33 36.12 13.90
C ARG A 194 -0.90 36.68 14.59
N GLN A 195 -1.15 36.26 15.84
CA GLN A 195 -2.28 36.72 16.65
C GLN A 195 -2.09 38.16 17.16
N GLU A 196 -0.84 38.62 17.32
CA GLU A 196 -0.54 40.01 17.71
C GLU A 196 -0.67 41.03 16.55
N THR A 197 -0.72 40.57 15.30
CA THR A 197 -0.80 41.41 14.07
C THR A 197 -2.19 41.46 13.42
N THR A 198 -3.19 40.80 13.99
CA THR A 198 -4.60 40.84 13.53
C THR A 198 -5.43 41.58 14.57
#